data_AF-A0A2G4FRQ7-F1
#
_entry.id   AF-A0A2G4FRQ7-F1
#
_cell.length_a   1.000
_cell.length_b   1.000
_cell.length_c   1.000
_cell.angle_alpha   90.00
_cell.angle_beta   90.00
_cell.angle_gamma   90.00
#
_symmetry.space_group_name_H-M   'P 1'
#
loop_
_entity.id
_entity.type
_entity.pdbx_description
1 polymer ?
#
loop_
_entity_poly.entity_id
_entity_poly.type
_entity_poly.pdbx_seq_one_letter_code
_entity_poly.pdbx_strand_id
1 'polypeptide(L)'
;FFSPLSVPENLKLPDPPIVIDYSGQNDSWSVGHDRFAKAMNDRKYAFYFYWGPFGHANNHASIEKVNDLVNSFDWLSVKKNEAYPVFANGDNNSKMPWPDVKSEKPAVSGQINAFYRWKNISDTKEKLEMSLFLVSAKELKTSFKIPEISTADVSVRRLQNLNFKPGEAFKWAYGETKGEGKADAEGVITIPAIKVAGQSTTLTLSK
;
A
#
# COMPACT_ATOMS: atom_id res chain seq x y z
N PHE A 1 -1.38 -30.38 3.05
CA PHE A 1 -1.64 -28.99 3.49
C PHE A 1 -1.15 -28.89 4.92
N PHE A 2 -0.13 -28.10 5.19
CA PHE A 2 0.32 -27.83 6.56
C PHE A 2 -0.45 -26.63 7.08
N SER A 3 -1.02 -26.73 8.27
CA SER A 3 -1.61 -25.57 8.93
C SER A 3 -0.53 -24.50 9.10
N PRO A 4 -0.79 -23.23 8.78
CA PRO A 4 0.17 -22.17 8.99
C PRO A 4 0.53 -22.13 10.48
N LEU A 5 1.83 -22.17 10.78
CA LEU A 5 2.32 -21.96 12.13
C LEU A 5 1.98 -20.53 12.55
N SER A 6 1.47 -20.35 13.77
CA SER A 6 1.27 -19.03 14.34
C SER A 6 2.62 -18.36 14.57
N VAL A 7 2.69 -17.06 14.30
CA VAL A 7 3.83 -16.24 14.73
C VAL A 7 3.89 -16.30 16.27
N PRO A 8 5.05 -16.55 16.88
CA PRO A 8 5.16 -16.60 18.34
C PRO A 8 4.63 -15.32 19.00
N GLU A 9 3.87 -15.48 20.09
CA GLU A 9 3.49 -14.36 20.95
C GLU A 9 4.80 -13.69 21.43
N ASN A 10 4.99 -12.41 21.11
CA ASN A 10 6.19 -11.58 21.36
C ASN A 10 7.30 -11.57 20.30
N LEU A 11 7.16 -12.24 19.15
CA LEU A 11 8.10 -12.04 18.06
C LEU A 11 7.87 -10.66 17.41
N LYS A 12 8.80 -9.72 17.63
CA LYS A 12 8.82 -8.45 16.88
C LYS A 12 9.55 -8.65 15.56
N LEU A 13 8.79 -8.66 14.46
CA LEU A 13 9.38 -8.68 13.12
C LEU A 13 10.02 -7.32 12.81
N PRO A 14 11.19 -7.29 12.16
CA PRO A 14 11.72 -6.05 11.62
C PRO A 14 10.75 -5.47 10.58
N ASP A 15 10.78 -4.15 10.41
CA ASP A 15 10.02 -3.50 9.34
C ASP A 15 10.44 -4.08 7.99
N PRO A 16 9.52 -4.67 7.22
CA PRO A 16 9.87 -5.31 5.95
C PRO A 16 10.20 -4.26 4.89
N PRO A 17 10.87 -4.66 3.79
CA PRO A 17 10.86 -3.85 2.59
C PRO A 17 9.42 -3.65 2.10
N ILE A 18 9.21 -2.61 1.30
CA ILE A 18 7.96 -2.47 0.56
C ILE A 18 7.81 -3.67 -0.39
N VAL A 19 6.60 -4.18 -0.54
CA VAL A 19 6.33 -5.33 -1.41
C VAL A 19 5.64 -4.83 -2.68
N ILE A 20 6.29 -5.09 -3.81
CA ILE A 20 5.62 -5.13 -5.11
C ILE A 20 5.45 -6.60 -5.47
N ASP A 21 4.22 -6.98 -5.77
CA ASP A 21 3.88 -8.33 -6.19
C ASP A 21 3.02 -8.29 -7.45
N TYR A 22 3.13 -9.33 -8.27
CA TYR A 22 2.28 -9.51 -9.43
C TYR A 22 1.97 -10.98 -9.66
N SER A 23 0.73 -11.27 -10.02
CA SER A 23 0.24 -12.66 -10.07
C SER A 23 -0.64 -12.94 -11.28
N GLY A 24 -0.37 -14.06 -11.95
CA GLY A 24 -1.19 -14.56 -13.04
C GLY A 24 -2.43 -15.22 -12.45
N GLN A 25 -3.63 -14.65 -12.63
CA GLN A 25 -4.83 -15.23 -12.02
C GLN A 25 -5.18 -16.61 -12.60
N ASN A 26 -4.83 -16.85 -13.86
CA ASN A 26 -4.93 -18.14 -14.54
C ASN A 26 -3.76 -19.09 -14.24
N ASP A 27 -2.91 -18.76 -13.26
CA ASP A 27 -1.88 -19.65 -12.74
C ASP A 27 -2.36 -20.35 -11.47
N SER A 28 -2.27 -21.69 -11.43
CA SER A 28 -2.59 -22.49 -10.24
C SER A 28 -1.73 -22.14 -9.01
N TRP A 29 -0.55 -21.56 -9.21
CA TRP A 29 0.32 -21.14 -8.09
C TRP A 29 -0.10 -19.80 -7.49
N SER A 30 -1.08 -19.12 -8.09
CA SER A 30 -1.65 -17.90 -7.54
C SER A 30 -2.63 -18.11 -6.38
N VAL A 31 -2.97 -19.36 -6.06
CA VAL A 31 -3.91 -19.67 -4.98
C VAL A 31 -3.43 -19.13 -3.63
N GLY A 32 -4.26 -18.32 -2.98
CA GLY A 32 -4.01 -17.77 -1.65
C GLY A 32 -3.42 -16.37 -1.61
N HIS A 33 -3.27 -15.67 -2.74
CA HIS A 33 -2.84 -14.26 -2.76
C HIS A 33 -3.81 -13.33 -2.00
N ASP A 34 -5.09 -13.67 -1.93
CA ASP A 34 -6.07 -12.98 -1.08
C ASP A 34 -5.65 -12.98 0.41
N ARG A 35 -5.14 -14.11 0.91
CA ARG A 35 -4.64 -14.23 2.28
C ARG A 35 -3.38 -13.42 2.50
N PHE A 36 -2.49 -13.38 1.51
CA PHE A 36 -1.28 -12.56 1.57
C PHE A 36 -1.62 -11.06 1.57
N ALA A 37 -2.47 -10.61 0.64
CA ALA A 37 -2.95 -9.24 0.57
C ALA A 37 -3.64 -8.81 1.87
N LYS A 38 -4.49 -9.69 2.43
CA LYS A 38 -5.11 -9.46 3.75
C LYS A 38 -4.06 -9.32 4.85
N ALA A 39 -3.07 -10.22 4.91
CA ALA A 39 -2.03 -10.15 5.94
C ALA A 39 -1.17 -8.89 5.84
N MET A 40 -0.86 -8.43 4.62
CA MET A 40 -0.16 -7.17 4.39
C MET A 40 -0.97 -5.97 4.87
N ASN A 41 -2.27 -5.96 4.57
CA ASN A 41 -3.20 -4.92 5.02
C ASN A 41 -3.34 -4.89 6.55
N ASP A 42 -3.64 -6.04 7.16
CA ASP A 42 -3.83 -6.18 8.62
C ASP A 42 -2.58 -5.77 9.40
N ARG A 43 -1.39 -6.09 8.87
CA ARG A 43 -0.10 -5.70 9.47
C ARG A 43 0.37 -4.32 9.04
N LYS A 44 -0.41 -3.60 8.23
CA LYS A 44 -0.08 -2.25 7.76
C LYS A 44 1.27 -2.21 7.04
N TYR A 45 1.62 -3.21 6.25
CA TYR A 45 2.83 -3.23 5.43
C TYR A 45 2.53 -2.70 4.02
N ALA A 46 3.47 -1.96 3.45
CA ALA A 46 3.33 -1.44 2.09
C ALA A 46 3.21 -2.58 1.07
N PHE A 47 2.10 -2.58 0.33
CA PHE A 47 1.78 -3.60 -0.66
C PHE A 47 1.21 -2.94 -1.91
N TYR A 48 1.91 -3.15 -3.02
CA TYR A 48 1.46 -2.81 -4.37
C TYR A 48 1.31 -4.13 -5.12
N PHE A 49 0.10 -4.40 -5.60
CA PHE A 49 -0.21 -5.71 -6.17
C PHE A 49 -0.91 -5.56 -7.50
N TYR A 50 -0.50 -6.38 -8.46
CA TYR A 50 -1.03 -6.34 -9.82
C TYR A 50 -1.39 -7.75 -10.27
N TRP A 51 -2.43 -7.91 -11.06
CA TRP A 51 -2.76 -9.22 -11.62
C TRP A 51 -3.35 -9.12 -13.01
N GLY A 52 -3.37 -10.26 -13.72
CA GLY A 52 -3.92 -10.38 -15.06
C GLY A 52 -3.84 -11.82 -15.60
N PRO A 53 -4.47 -12.12 -16.75
CA PRO A 53 -4.44 -13.43 -17.43
C PRO A 53 -3.08 -13.85 -18.04
N PHE A 54 -1.95 -13.54 -17.44
CA PHE A 54 -0.63 -13.80 -18.05
C PHE A 54 0.02 -15.15 -17.67
N GLY A 55 -0.65 -16.00 -16.89
CA GLY A 55 -0.14 -17.32 -16.48
C GLY A 55 1.12 -17.23 -15.61
N HIS A 56 1.91 -18.30 -15.58
CA HIS A 56 3.21 -18.34 -14.88
C HIS A 56 4.31 -17.60 -15.68
N ALA A 57 4.03 -16.38 -16.11
CA ALA A 57 4.97 -15.56 -16.84
C ALA A 57 6.05 -14.99 -15.90
N ASN A 58 7.30 -15.06 -16.33
CA ASN A 58 8.46 -14.49 -15.64
C ASN A 58 9.12 -13.35 -16.46
N ASN A 59 8.38 -12.78 -17.43
CA ASN A 59 8.87 -11.75 -18.35
C ASN A 59 7.97 -10.51 -18.28
N HIS A 60 8.53 -9.41 -17.77
CA HIS A 60 7.83 -8.13 -17.62
C HIS A 60 7.20 -7.64 -18.91
N ALA A 61 7.91 -7.69 -20.05
CA ALA A 61 7.40 -7.23 -21.33
C ALA A 61 6.19 -8.04 -21.83
N SER A 62 6.01 -9.28 -21.35
CA SER A 62 4.81 -10.08 -21.64
C SER A 62 3.68 -9.76 -20.68
N ILE A 63 4.00 -9.52 -19.41
CA ILE A 63 3.04 -9.15 -18.36
C ILE A 63 2.45 -7.75 -18.64
N GLU A 64 3.27 -6.79 -19.06
CA GLU A 64 2.85 -5.41 -19.37
C GLU A 64 1.82 -5.31 -20.51
N LYS A 65 1.80 -6.29 -21.42
CA LYS A 65 0.76 -6.37 -22.46
C LYS A 65 -0.64 -6.63 -21.89
N VAL A 66 -0.69 -7.12 -20.64
CA VAL A 66 -1.91 -7.54 -19.95
C VAL A 66 -2.21 -6.63 -18.75
N ASN A 67 -1.18 -6.23 -18.01
CA ASN A 67 -1.26 -5.28 -16.92
C ASN A 67 -0.06 -4.33 -16.98
N ASP A 68 -0.29 -3.13 -17.48
CA ASP A 68 0.72 -2.09 -17.71
C ASP A 68 1.17 -1.36 -16.43
N LEU A 69 0.70 -1.79 -15.24
CA LEU A 69 1.07 -1.19 -13.95
C LEU A 69 2.22 -1.89 -13.24
N VAL A 70 2.68 -3.05 -13.70
CA VAL A 70 3.67 -3.87 -12.96
C VAL A 70 5.00 -3.17 -12.70
N ASN A 71 5.33 -2.17 -13.52
CA ASN A 71 6.52 -1.32 -13.36
C ASN A 71 6.19 0.12 -12.97
N SER A 72 4.94 0.41 -12.57
CA SER A 72 4.47 1.79 -12.31
C SER A 72 4.99 2.40 -11.01
N PHE A 73 5.50 1.58 -10.09
CA PHE A 73 6.02 2.03 -8.80
C PHE A 73 7.54 1.85 -8.74
N ASP A 74 8.27 2.95 -8.56
CA ASP A 74 9.72 2.94 -8.36
C ASP A 74 10.05 2.55 -6.91
N TRP A 75 10.23 1.25 -6.66
CA TRP A 75 10.58 0.76 -5.32
C TRP A 75 11.99 1.16 -4.86
N LEU A 76 12.89 1.48 -5.79
CA LEU A 76 14.25 1.92 -5.45
C LEU A 76 14.25 3.34 -4.86
N SER A 77 13.20 4.13 -5.09
CA SER A 77 13.01 5.43 -4.46
C SER A 77 12.77 5.36 -2.94
N VAL A 78 12.37 4.19 -2.42
CA VAL A 78 12.05 4.02 -1.00
C VAL A 78 13.31 3.73 -0.19
N LYS A 79 13.79 4.74 0.54
CA LYS A 79 15.03 4.63 1.32
C LYS A 79 14.83 3.95 2.67
N LYS A 80 15.84 3.20 3.09
CA LYS A 80 15.89 2.49 4.38
C LYS A 80 15.99 3.42 5.61
N ASN A 81 16.29 4.69 5.42
CA ASN A 81 16.48 5.68 6.49
C ASN A 81 15.46 6.83 6.37
N GLU A 82 14.30 6.57 5.79
CA GLU A 82 13.21 7.54 5.65
C GLU A 82 11.87 6.89 5.99
N ALA A 83 10.96 7.68 6.56
CA ALA A 83 9.59 7.26 6.77
C ALA A 83 8.87 7.01 5.44
N TYR A 84 7.85 6.16 5.46
CA TYR A 84 6.96 5.95 4.32
C TYR A 84 5.51 5.70 4.76
N PRO A 85 4.53 6.18 3.98
CA PRO A 85 3.14 5.83 4.17
C PRO A 85 2.85 4.43 3.61
N VAL A 86 1.95 3.74 4.28
CA VAL A 86 1.29 2.53 3.82
C VAL A 86 -0.16 2.88 3.55
N PHE A 87 -0.54 2.73 2.28
CA PHE A 87 -1.92 2.90 1.84
C PHE A 87 -2.65 1.56 1.97
N ALA A 88 -3.85 1.60 2.53
CA ALA A 88 -4.69 0.45 2.79
C ALA A 88 -6.16 0.81 2.49
N ASN A 89 -6.98 -0.20 2.21
CA ASN A 89 -8.43 -0.01 2.00
C ASN A 89 -8.79 1.08 0.98
N GLY A 90 -7.97 1.22 -0.06
CA GLY A 90 -8.17 2.16 -1.15
C GLY A 90 -9.47 1.90 -1.90
N ASP A 91 -10.34 2.90 -2.07
CA ASP A 91 -11.59 2.75 -2.84
C ASP A 91 -11.37 2.60 -4.36
N ASN A 92 -10.15 2.87 -4.84
CA ASN A 92 -9.73 2.60 -6.22
C ASN A 92 -9.18 1.20 -6.45
N ASN A 93 -9.02 0.39 -5.40
CA ASN A 93 -8.49 -0.97 -5.52
C ASN A 93 -9.46 -1.81 -6.36
N SER A 94 -8.90 -2.59 -7.28
CA SER A 94 -9.69 -3.55 -8.03
C SER A 94 -10.16 -4.67 -7.11
N LYS A 95 -11.36 -5.22 -7.35
CA LYS A 95 -11.83 -6.40 -6.63
C LYS A 95 -10.90 -7.58 -6.90
N MET A 96 -10.30 -8.14 -5.87
CA MET A 96 -9.45 -9.32 -6.01
C MET A 96 -10.26 -10.50 -6.59
N PRO A 97 -9.68 -11.25 -7.54
CA PRO A 97 -10.39 -12.36 -8.18
C PRO A 97 -10.33 -13.65 -7.33
N TRP A 98 -9.42 -13.76 -6.36
CA TRP A 98 -9.30 -14.88 -5.42
C TRP A 98 -10.25 -14.77 -4.22
N PRO A 99 -10.66 -15.91 -3.62
CA PRO A 99 -10.35 -17.30 -4.00
C PRO A 99 -11.20 -17.82 -5.18
N ASP A 100 -12.09 -17.00 -5.72
CA ASP A 100 -13.13 -17.40 -6.69
C ASP A 100 -12.62 -17.59 -8.13
N VAL A 101 -11.30 -17.62 -8.37
CA VAL A 101 -10.72 -17.78 -9.70
C VAL A 101 -10.97 -19.20 -10.21
N LYS A 102 -12.11 -19.39 -10.85
CA LYS A 102 -12.39 -20.55 -11.69
C LYS A 102 -11.88 -20.24 -13.10
N SER A 103 -11.18 -21.20 -13.71
CA SER A 103 -10.61 -21.11 -15.06
C SER A 103 -11.62 -20.74 -16.17
N GLU A 104 -12.92 -20.82 -15.89
CA GLU A 104 -14.01 -20.58 -16.83
C GLU A 104 -14.49 -19.13 -16.91
N LYS A 105 -14.17 -18.26 -15.93
CA LYS A 105 -14.57 -16.84 -15.97
C LYS A 105 -13.48 -16.01 -16.65
N PRO A 106 -13.83 -14.92 -17.35
CA PRO A 106 -12.83 -14.07 -17.98
C PRO A 106 -11.92 -13.52 -16.89
N ALA A 107 -10.65 -13.83 -17.03
CA ALA A 107 -9.59 -13.35 -16.17
C ALA A 107 -9.44 -11.83 -16.39
N VAL A 108 -9.63 -11.04 -15.33
CA VAL A 108 -9.59 -9.57 -15.36
C VAL A 108 -8.29 -9.02 -14.80
N SER A 109 -7.69 -8.05 -15.45
CA SER A 109 -6.53 -7.35 -14.87
C SER A 109 -6.97 -6.43 -13.73
N GLY A 110 -6.14 -6.28 -12.72
CA GLY A 110 -6.47 -5.45 -11.56
C GLY A 110 -5.25 -5.03 -10.77
N GLN A 111 -5.50 -4.17 -9.77
CA GLN A 111 -4.47 -3.56 -8.96
C GLN A 111 -4.91 -3.30 -7.51
N ILE A 112 -3.95 -3.24 -6.60
CA ILE A 112 -4.06 -2.65 -5.25
C ILE A 112 -3.00 -1.56 -5.10
N ASN A 113 -3.45 -0.40 -4.60
CA ASN A 113 -2.67 0.77 -4.23
C ASN A 113 -1.81 1.44 -5.33
N ALA A 114 -1.96 1.04 -6.60
CA ALA A 114 -1.10 1.41 -7.73
C ALA A 114 -0.89 2.92 -7.92
N PHE A 115 -1.86 3.74 -7.52
CA PHE A 115 -1.87 5.16 -7.85
C PHE A 115 -1.39 6.07 -6.72
N TYR A 116 -1.30 5.58 -5.49
CA TYR A 116 -0.89 6.41 -4.36
C TYR A 116 0.63 6.66 -4.38
N ARG A 117 1.03 7.91 -4.15
CA ARG A 117 2.42 8.34 -4.11
C ARG A 117 2.63 9.30 -2.94
N TRP A 118 3.89 9.49 -2.59
CA TRP A 118 4.27 10.43 -1.54
C TRP A 118 5.62 11.07 -1.80
N LYS A 119 5.89 12.13 -1.03
CA LYS A 119 7.22 12.74 -0.90
C LYS A 119 7.42 13.17 0.55
N ASN A 120 8.52 12.73 1.15
CA ASN A 120 8.89 13.17 2.49
C ASN A 120 9.29 14.66 2.48
N ILE A 121 8.82 15.41 3.48
CA ILE A 121 9.13 16.84 3.65
C ILE A 121 10.02 17.02 4.88
N SER A 122 9.60 16.52 6.04
CA SER A 122 10.36 16.61 7.29
C SER A 122 10.04 15.46 8.25
N ASP A 123 11.01 15.04 9.05
CA ASP A 123 10.84 14.08 10.16
C ASP A 123 11.73 14.59 11.30
N THR A 124 11.14 15.32 12.24
CA THR A 124 11.80 15.86 13.44
C THR A 124 11.27 15.14 14.68
N LYS A 125 11.78 15.50 15.87
CA LYS A 125 11.27 14.90 17.12
C LYS A 125 9.84 15.35 17.46
N GLU A 126 9.41 16.47 16.89
CA GLU A 126 8.14 17.14 17.18
C GLU A 126 7.07 16.80 16.14
N LYS A 127 7.46 16.66 14.87
CA LYS A 127 6.51 16.41 13.78
C LYS A 127 7.11 15.63 12.62
N LEU A 128 6.23 14.95 11.89
CA LEU A 128 6.47 14.42 10.55
C LEU A 128 5.63 15.23 9.56
N GLU A 129 6.19 15.56 8.41
CA GLU A 129 5.47 16.10 7.26
C GLU A 129 5.77 15.29 6.00
N MET A 130 4.73 14.86 5.30
CA MET A 130 4.83 14.21 4.00
C MET A 130 3.72 14.67 3.07
N SER A 131 4.07 14.89 1.81
CA SER A 131 3.11 15.14 0.74
C SER A 131 2.52 13.82 0.27
N LEU A 132 1.19 13.71 0.20
CA LEU A 132 0.47 12.57 -0.39
C LEU A 132 -0.28 13.02 -1.65
N PHE A 133 -0.25 12.22 -2.70
CA PHE A 133 -0.92 12.49 -3.97
C PHE A 133 -1.22 11.22 -4.75
N LEU A 134 -2.16 11.31 -5.69
CA LEU A 134 -2.34 10.31 -6.74
C LEU A 134 -1.45 10.63 -7.93
N VAL A 135 -0.82 9.61 -8.51
CA VAL A 135 -0.11 9.75 -9.79
C VAL A 135 -1.06 10.28 -10.87
N SER A 136 -0.60 11.17 -11.73
CA SER A 136 -1.42 11.74 -12.79
C SER A 136 -1.27 10.97 -14.12
N ALA A 137 -2.25 11.13 -15.03
CA ALA A 137 -2.17 10.60 -16.39
C ALA A 137 -1.04 11.24 -17.24
N LYS A 138 -0.38 12.29 -16.74
CA LYS A 138 0.83 12.85 -17.35
C LYS A 138 2.08 12.06 -16.96
N GLU A 139 2.12 11.54 -15.73
CA GLU A 139 3.24 10.81 -15.15
C GLU A 139 3.16 9.30 -15.43
N LEU A 140 1.94 8.75 -15.49
CA LEU A 140 1.71 7.33 -15.73
C LEU A 140 0.75 7.13 -16.90
N LYS A 141 1.22 6.47 -17.95
CA LYS A 141 0.39 5.99 -19.05
C LYS A 141 -0.08 4.58 -18.74
N THR A 142 -1.39 4.40 -18.67
CA THR A 142 -2.01 3.12 -18.32
C THR A 142 -3.41 3.03 -18.91
N SER A 143 -3.84 1.80 -19.17
CA SER A 143 -5.21 1.42 -19.54
C SER A 143 -6.19 1.49 -18.35
N PHE A 144 -5.68 1.51 -17.11
CA PHE A 144 -6.50 1.65 -15.92
C PHE A 144 -6.95 3.10 -15.73
N LYS A 145 -8.20 3.28 -15.27
CA LYS A 145 -8.69 4.62 -14.89
C LYS A 145 -7.99 5.07 -13.61
N ILE A 146 -7.12 6.07 -13.74
CA ILE A 146 -6.61 6.83 -12.60
C ILE A 146 -7.74 7.71 -12.06
N PRO A 147 -8.14 7.57 -10.79
CA PRO A 147 -9.18 8.41 -10.21
C PRO A 147 -8.65 9.83 -9.93
N GLU A 148 -9.54 10.83 -9.97
CA GLU A 148 -9.18 12.21 -9.59
C GLU A 148 -8.98 12.34 -8.08
N ILE A 149 -9.80 11.62 -7.31
CA ILE A 149 -9.82 11.53 -5.85
C ILE A 149 -10.05 10.08 -5.46
N SER A 150 -9.39 9.62 -4.41
CA SER A 150 -9.52 8.27 -3.86
C SER A 150 -9.35 8.30 -2.34
N THR A 151 -10.12 7.49 -1.61
CA THR A 151 -9.94 7.34 -0.16
C THR A 151 -9.04 6.16 0.18
N ALA A 152 -8.13 6.33 1.14
CA ALA A 152 -7.36 5.23 1.73
C ALA A 152 -7.10 5.46 3.22
N ASP A 153 -6.94 4.36 3.95
CA ASP A 153 -6.29 4.40 5.25
C ASP A 153 -4.79 4.62 5.05
N VAL A 154 -4.20 5.54 5.81
CA VAL A 154 -2.79 5.88 5.73
C VAL A 154 -2.14 5.51 7.06
N SER A 155 -1.29 4.48 7.04
CA SER A 155 -0.39 4.20 8.16
C SER A 155 1.00 4.73 7.89
N VAL A 156 1.76 5.11 8.91
CA VAL A 156 3.14 5.58 8.71
C VAL A 156 4.13 4.64 9.40
N ARG A 157 5.13 4.19 8.64
CA ARG A 157 6.18 3.30 9.10
C ARG A 157 7.55 3.95 8.97
N ARG A 158 8.51 3.40 9.72
CA ARG A 158 9.92 3.79 9.69
C ARG A 158 10.16 5.28 9.99
N LEU A 159 9.41 5.83 10.94
CA LEU A 159 9.71 7.15 11.50
C LEU A 159 11.14 7.15 12.06
N GLN A 160 11.91 8.17 11.73
CA GLN A 160 13.31 8.29 12.13
C GLN A 160 13.44 9.02 13.46
N ASN A 161 12.74 10.15 13.62
CA ASN A 161 12.90 11.04 14.77
C ASN A 161 11.62 11.13 15.62
N LEU A 162 10.45 11.17 14.98
CA LEU A 162 9.16 11.18 15.66
C LEU A 162 8.74 9.76 16.06
N ASN A 163 8.97 9.37 17.31
CA ASN A 163 8.63 8.03 17.79
C ASN A 163 7.39 8.01 18.68
N PHE A 164 6.52 7.02 18.46
CA PHE A 164 5.32 6.75 19.25
C PHE A 164 5.40 5.39 19.94
N LYS A 165 5.08 5.35 21.23
CA LYS A 165 4.88 4.11 21.99
C LYS A 165 3.48 3.55 21.71
N PRO A 166 3.26 2.25 21.92
CA PRO A 166 1.93 1.68 21.86
C PRO A 166 0.93 2.45 22.73
N GLY A 167 -0.23 2.80 22.15
CA GLY A 167 -1.27 3.58 22.81
C GLY A 167 -0.98 5.07 23.01
N GLU A 168 0.21 5.57 22.61
CA GLU A 168 0.55 6.99 22.69
C GLU A 168 -0.37 7.80 21.78
N ALA A 169 -0.87 8.93 22.30
CA ALA A 169 -1.73 9.82 21.54
C ALA A 169 -0.93 10.54 20.44
N PHE A 170 -1.60 10.84 19.34
CA PHE A 170 -1.05 11.64 18.26
C PHE A 170 -2.12 12.58 17.72
N LYS A 171 -1.67 13.67 17.11
CA LYS A 171 -2.50 14.59 16.33
C LYS A 171 -2.09 14.50 14.88
N TRP A 172 -3.04 14.74 14.00
CA TRP A 172 -2.80 14.76 12.58
C TRP A 172 -3.56 15.87 11.88
N ALA A 173 -2.97 16.35 10.78
CA ALA A 173 -3.60 17.27 9.86
C ALA A 173 -3.32 16.82 8.42
N TYR A 174 -4.33 16.87 7.57
CA TYR A 174 -4.22 16.63 6.13
C TYR A 174 -4.97 17.74 5.39
N GLY A 175 -4.20 18.71 4.88
CA GLY A 175 -4.75 19.98 4.41
C GLY A 175 -5.53 20.68 5.54
N GLU A 176 -6.81 20.93 5.33
CA GLU A 176 -7.69 21.54 6.33
C GLU A 176 -8.29 20.53 7.32
N THR A 177 -8.25 19.24 6.99
CA THR A 177 -8.82 18.19 7.84
C THR A 177 -7.87 17.87 8.98
N LYS A 178 -8.38 17.74 10.20
CA LYS A 178 -7.58 17.47 11.40
C LYS A 178 -8.24 16.38 12.24
N GLY A 179 -7.43 15.72 13.05
CA GLY A 179 -7.93 14.77 14.03
C GLY A 179 -6.86 14.35 15.01
N GLU A 180 -7.25 13.42 15.87
CA GLU A 180 -6.40 12.83 16.89
C GLU A 180 -6.59 11.30 16.86
N GLY A 181 -5.64 10.57 17.42
CA GLY A 181 -5.72 9.12 17.52
C GLY A 181 -4.73 8.57 18.53
N LYS A 182 -4.63 7.23 18.57
CA LYS A 182 -3.62 6.51 19.36
C LYS A 182 -2.85 5.54 18.48
N ALA A 183 -1.55 5.46 18.70
CA ALA A 183 -0.71 4.44 18.08
C ALA A 183 -1.18 3.04 18.48
N ASP A 184 -1.08 2.08 17.56
CA ASP A 184 -1.50 0.70 17.83
C ASP A 184 -0.53 -0.07 18.73
N ALA A 185 -0.75 -1.38 18.90
CA ALA A 185 0.12 -2.24 19.71
C ALA A 185 1.58 -2.31 19.23
N GLU A 186 1.85 -1.99 17.95
CA GLU A 186 3.20 -1.91 17.38
C GLU A 186 3.79 -0.48 17.45
N GLY A 187 3.01 0.51 17.90
CA GLY A 187 3.38 1.93 17.83
C GLY A 187 3.16 2.56 16.45
N VAL A 188 2.41 1.89 15.56
CA VAL A 188 2.12 2.39 14.21
C VAL A 188 0.91 3.32 14.25
N ILE A 189 1.08 4.49 13.63
CA ILE A 189 0.03 5.48 13.43
C ILE A 189 -0.79 5.10 12.21
N THR A 190 -2.12 5.19 12.31
CA THR A 190 -3.04 4.99 11.19
C THR A 190 -4.12 6.07 11.21
N ILE A 191 -4.33 6.71 10.06
CA ILE A 191 -5.42 7.67 9.85
C ILE A 191 -6.39 7.04 8.85
N PRO A 192 -7.67 6.84 9.22
CA PRO A 192 -8.63 6.19 8.34
C PRO A 192 -9.14 7.14 7.25
N ALA A 193 -9.42 6.58 6.07
CA ALA A 193 -10.19 7.20 5.00
C ALA A 193 -9.74 8.63 4.57
N ILE A 194 -8.42 8.87 4.47
CA ILE A 194 -7.88 10.11 3.90
C ILE A 194 -8.25 10.18 2.41
N LYS A 195 -8.82 11.30 1.99
CA LYS A 195 -9.12 11.62 0.57
C LYS A 195 -7.87 12.16 -0.12
N VAL A 196 -7.19 11.31 -0.89
CA VAL A 196 -6.01 11.68 -1.67
C VAL A 196 -6.43 12.08 -3.08
N ALA A 197 -5.91 13.19 -3.59
CA ALA A 197 -6.18 13.70 -4.94
C ALA A 197 -4.89 13.77 -5.77
N GLY A 198 -5.02 14.07 -7.06
CA GLY A 198 -3.86 14.31 -7.94
C GLY A 198 -3.01 15.53 -7.51
N GLN A 199 -3.62 16.52 -6.87
CA GLN A 199 -2.88 17.62 -6.25
C GLN A 199 -2.29 17.17 -4.91
N SER A 200 -0.99 17.40 -4.72
CA SER A 200 -0.31 17.10 -3.47
C SER A 200 -0.90 17.86 -2.29
N THR A 201 -1.20 17.11 -1.22
CA THR A 201 -1.61 17.67 0.07
C THR A 201 -0.71 17.13 1.16
N THR A 202 -0.30 18.00 2.08
CA THR A 202 0.59 17.64 3.19
C THR A 202 -0.19 16.95 4.30
N LEU A 203 0.27 15.76 4.67
CA LEU A 203 0.00 15.11 5.95
C LEU A 203 1.04 15.58 6.97
N THR A 204 0.56 16.04 8.12
CA THR A 204 1.37 16.35 9.30
C THR A 204 0.95 15.42 10.43
N LEU A 205 1.93 14.81 11.11
CA LEU A 205 1.75 14.08 12.37
C LEU A 205 2.52 14.78 13.48
N SER A 206 1.95 14.84 14.67
CA SER A 206 2.63 15.30 15.89
C SER A 206 2.13 14.54 17.11
N LYS A 207 2.79 14.73 18.25
CA LYS A 207 2.24 14.31 19.55
C LYS A 207 1.08 15.21 19.97
#